data_AF-A0A9Q1MJI2-F1
#
_entry.id   AF-A0A9Q1MJI2-F1
#
_cell.length_a   1.000
_cell.length_b   1.000
_cell.length_c   1.000
_cell.angle_alpha   90.00
_cell.angle_beta   90.00
_cell.angle_gamma   90.00
#
_symmetry.space_group_name_H-M   'P 1'
#
loop_
_entity.id
_entity.type
_entity.pdbx_description
1 polymer ?
#
loop_
_entity_poly.entity_id
_entity_poly.type
_entity_poly.pdbx_seq_one_letter_code
_entity_poly.pdbx_strand_id
1 'polypeptide(L)'
;MGKREEELKEIRTKTTEELQEEIVDLKGELFMLRLQRSARNEFKSSEFLRMRKRIARMLTVKRERELEEGINKRISRKLDRKWKKSIVPRPPPSLIKLREEEAAEEAKESAS
;
A
#
# COMPACT_ATOMS: atom_id res chain seq x y z
N MET A 1 -8.24 -11.18 18.23
CA MET A 1 -7.70 -12.14 17.25
C MET A 1 -8.39 -12.01 15.90
N GLY A 2 -9.73 -11.87 15.85
CA GLY A 2 -10.53 -11.75 14.61
C GLY A 2 -10.00 -10.81 13.52
N LYS A 3 -9.72 -9.53 13.82
CA LYS A 3 -9.27 -8.55 12.80
C LYS A 3 -8.04 -8.99 11.99
N ARG A 4 -7.11 -9.73 12.59
CA ARG A 4 -5.92 -10.22 11.89
C ARG A 4 -6.27 -11.35 10.93
N GLU A 5 -7.16 -12.24 11.34
CA GLU A 5 -7.59 -13.38 10.55
C GLU A 5 -8.46 -12.93 9.37
N GLU A 6 -9.33 -11.94 9.59
CA GLU A 6 -10.10 -11.26 8.55
C GLU A 6 -9.17 -10.61 7.51
N GLU A 7 -8.21 -9.79 7.95
CA GLU A 7 -7.19 -9.19 7.07
C GLU A 7 -6.42 -10.26 6.27
N LEU A 8 -6.11 -11.40 6.87
CA LEU A 8 -5.38 -12.47 6.18
C LEU A 8 -6.25 -13.16 5.12
N LYS A 9 -7.55 -13.37 5.40
CA LYS A 9 -8.51 -13.90 4.43
C LYS A 9 -8.64 -12.97 3.23
N GLU A 10 -8.79 -11.66 3.48
CA GLU A 10 -8.86 -10.64 2.42
C GLU A 10 -7.60 -10.61 1.55
N ILE A 11 -6.41 -10.70 2.15
CA ILE A 11 -5.15 -10.71 1.39
C ILE A 11 -5.06 -11.96 0.50
N ARG A 12 -5.54 -13.11 0.99
CA ARG A 12 -5.49 -14.38 0.24
C ARG A 12 -6.48 -14.43 -0.92
N THR A 13 -7.62 -13.73 -0.83
CA THR A 13 -8.62 -13.67 -1.92
C THR A 13 -8.19 -12.77 -3.08
N LYS A 14 -7.31 -11.78 -2.84
CA LYS A 14 -6.84 -10.84 -3.89
C LYS A 14 -5.94 -11.49 -4.92
N THR A 15 -5.95 -10.98 -6.14
CA THR A 15 -5.03 -11.41 -7.19
C THR A 15 -3.58 -10.96 -6.89
N THR A 16 -2.60 -11.52 -7.60
CA THR A 16 -1.19 -11.14 -7.41
C THR A 16 -0.90 -9.70 -7.87
N GLU A 17 -1.65 -9.19 -8.83
CA GLU A 17 -1.55 -7.83 -9.36
C GLU A 17 -2.13 -6.81 -8.39
N GLU A 18 -3.36 -7.03 -7.92
CA GLU A 18 -4.01 -6.21 -6.88
C GLU A 18 -3.14 -6.11 -5.63
N LEU A 19 -2.52 -7.22 -5.22
CA LEU A 19 -1.64 -7.26 -4.06
C LEU A 19 -0.37 -6.43 -4.28
N GLN A 20 0.16 -6.37 -5.51
CA GLN A 20 1.30 -5.51 -5.84
C GLN A 20 0.93 -4.04 -5.83
N GLU A 21 -0.23 -3.68 -6.38
CA GLU A 21 -0.74 -2.30 -6.36
C GLU A 21 -0.99 -1.83 -4.93
N GLU A 22 -1.66 -2.63 -4.12
CA GLU A 22 -1.94 -2.28 -2.71
C GLU A 22 -0.66 -2.14 -1.88
N ILE A 23 0.39 -2.93 -2.18
CA ILE A 23 1.71 -2.74 -1.55
C ILE A 23 2.30 -1.36 -1.91
N VAL A 24 2.17 -0.91 -3.17
CA VAL A 24 2.68 0.39 -3.60
C VAL A 24 1.89 1.52 -2.92
N ASP A 25 0.57 1.40 -2.86
CA ASP A 25 -0.29 2.42 -2.26
C ASP A 25 -0.05 2.56 -0.76
N LEU A 26 0.01 1.44 -0.02
CA LEU A 26 0.32 1.48 1.42
C LEU A 26 1.71 2.04 1.70
N LYS A 27 2.69 1.84 0.80
CA LYS A 27 4.01 2.47 0.94
C LYS A 27 3.95 3.98 0.71
N GLY A 28 3.13 4.44 -0.23
CA GLY A 28 2.86 5.86 -0.46
C GLY A 28 2.18 6.52 0.74
N GLU A 29 1.15 5.90 1.29
CA GLU A 29 0.49 6.38 2.52
C GLU A 29 1.45 6.41 3.72
N LEU A 30 2.30 5.38 3.85
CA LEU A 30 3.30 5.33 4.92
C LEU A 30 4.33 6.45 4.78
N PHE A 31 4.64 6.89 3.56
CA PHE A 31 5.48 8.05 3.31
C PHE A 31 4.79 9.34 3.75
N MET A 32 3.51 9.52 3.45
CA MET A 32 2.73 10.68 3.91
C MET A 32 2.65 10.76 5.43
N LEU A 33 2.43 9.63 6.13
CA LEU A 33 2.47 9.60 7.59
C LEU A 33 3.85 10.02 8.14
N ARG A 34 4.95 9.66 7.46
CA ARG A 34 6.28 10.12 7.87
C ARG A 34 6.43 11.63 7.70
N LEU A 35 5.90 12.19 6.61
CA LEU A 35 5.90 13.62 6.36
C LEU A 35 5.05 14.38 7.39
N GLN A 36 3.85 13.90 7.71
CA GLN A 36 3.01 14.46 8.76
C GLN A 36 3.72 14.46 10.11
N ARG A 37 4.38 13.34 10.46
CA ARG A 37 5.20 13.24 11.67
C ARG A 37 6.35 14.24 11.67
N SER A 38 7.05 14.45 10.55
CA SER A 38 8.13 15.44 10.49
C SER A 38 7.62 16.88 10.57
N ALA A 39 6.45 17.15 9.99
CA ALA A 39 5.79 18.44 10.06
C ALA A 39 5.22 18.75 11.46
N ARG A 40 5.27 17.79 12.39
CA ARG A 40 4.68 17.87 13.75
C ARG A 40 3.16 18.07 13.73
N ASN A 41 2.49 17.62 12.68
CA ASN A 41 1.03 17.56 12.65
C ASN A 41 0.53 16.44 13.57
N GLU A 42 -0.76 16.47 13.90
CA GLU A 42 -1.39 15.37 14.64
C GLU A 42 -1.48 14.11 13.77
N PHE A 43 -1.00 12.98 14.30
CA PHE A 43 -1.07 11.68 13.62
C PHE A 43 -1.25 10.54 14.62
N LYS A 44 -1.78 9.40 14.15
CA LYS A 44 -1.94 8.19 14.95
C LYS A 44 -0.68 7.31 14.87
N SER A 45 0.05 7.17 15.97
CA SER A 45 1.29 6.38 16.03
C SER A 45 1.08 4.88 15.77
N SER A 46 -0.11 4.35 16.10
CA SER A 46 -0.52 2.96 15.86
C SER A 46 -0.56 2.61 14.36
N GLU A 47 -0.87 3.56 13.49
CA GLU A 47 -0.99 3.32 12.04
C GLU A 47 0.36 2.96 11.41
N PHE A 48 1.47 3.51 11.90
CA PHE A 48 2.81 3.12 11.44
C PHE A 48 3.09 1.63 11.63
N LEU A 49 2.66 1.07 12.76
CA LEU A 49 2.85 -0.34 13.05
C LEU A 49 1.88 -1.20 12.25
N ARG A 50 0.61 -0.77 12.17
CA ARG A 50 -0.45 -1.46 11.43
C ARG A 50 -0.10 -1.59 9.95
N MET A 51 0.27 -0.49 9.29
CA MET A 51 0.60 -0.48 7.86
C MET A 51 1.84 -1.30 7.54
N ARG A 52 2.91 -1.19 8.34
CA ARG A 52 4.11 -2.04 8.17
C ARG A 52 3.78 -3.52 8.32
N LYS A 53 2.96 -3.89 9.30
CA LYS A 53 2.50 -5.28 9.48
C LYS A 53 1.63 -5.76 8.32
N ARG A 54 0.76 -4.90 7.78
CA ARG A 54 -0.07 -5.22 6.61
C ARG A 54 0.78 -5.48 5.36
N ILE A 55 1.75 -4.61 5.06
CA ILE A 55 2.71 -4.80 3.96
C ILE A 55 3.47 -6.12 4.13
N ALA A 56 3.93 -6.43 5.34
CA ALA A 56 4.64 -7.68 5.61
C ALA A 56 3.78 -8.92 5.30
N ARG A 57 2.50 -8.91 5.70
CA ARG A 57 1.57 -10.02 5.41
C ARG A 57 1.28 -10.20 3.92
N MET A 58 1.16 -9.10 3.18
CA MET A 58 0.99 -9.19 1.72
C MET A 58 2.23 -9.78 1.04
N LEU A 59 3.43 -9.35 1.45
CA LEU A 59 4.67 -9.90 0.93
C LEU A 59 4.87 -11.38 1.28
N THR A 60 4.41 -11.83 2.46
CA THR A 60 4.45 -13.26 2.80
C THR A 60 3.51 -14.07 1.92
N VAL A 61 2.27 -13.63 1.72
CA VAL A 61 1.31 -14.34 0.83
C VAL A 61 1.81 -14.37 -0.62
N LYS A 62 2.41 -13.27 -1.11
CA LYS A 62 3.07 -13.27 -2.42
C LYS A 62 4.17 -14.33 -2.50
N ARG A 63 4.99 -14.47 -1.45
CA ARG A 63 6.07 -15.46 -1.43
C ARG A 63 5.56 -16.89 -1.28
N GLU A 64 4.48 -17.11 -0.55
CA GLU A 64 3.80 -18.42 -0.45
C GLU A 64 3.35 -18.87 -1.85
N ARG A 65 2.70 -17.99 -2.63
CA ARG A 65 2.31 -18.28 -4.02
C ARG A 65 3.50 -18.62 -4.92
N GLU A 66 4.60 -17.86 -4.84
CA GLU A 66 5.82 -18.17 -5.59
C GLU A 66 6.41 -19.55 -5.21
N LEU A 67 6.24 -20.00 -3.97
CA LEU A 67 6.70 -21.32 -3.53
C LEU A 67 5.79 -22.43 -4.06
N GLU A 68 4.48 -22.22 -4.11
CA GLU A 68 3.51 -23.14 -4.72
C GLU A 68 3.78 -23.34 -6.22
N GLU A 69 4.20 -22.27 -6.92
CA GLU A 69 4.64 -22.31 -8.32
C GLU A 69 6.01 -22.98 -8.52
N GLY A 70 6.71 -23.37 -7.44
CA GLY A 70 8.03 -24.01 -7.51
C GLY A 70 9.18 -23.05 -7.81
N ILE A 71 9.01 -21.73 -7.60
CA ILE A 71 10.04 -20.74 -7.93
C ILE A 71 11.18 -20.77 -6.90
N ASN A 72 12.36 -21.16 -7.40
CA ASN A 72 13.61 -21.12 -6.65
C ASN A 72 13.97 -19.72 -6.14
N LYS A 73 14.61 -19.65 -4.97
CA LYS A 73 15.00 -18.38 -4.30
C LYS A 73 15.82 -17.44 -5.18
N ARG A 74 16.67 -17.96 -6.07
CA ARG A 74 17.47 -17.14 -7.00
C ARG A 74 16.59 -16.46 -8.06
N ILE A 75 15.61 -17.18 -8.60
CA ILE A 75 14.69 -16.66 -9.63
C ILE A 75 13.76 -15.62 -9.01
N SER A 76 13.18 -15.91 -7.83
CA SER A 76 12.36 -14.96 -7.07
C SER A 76 13.07 -13.62 -6.84
N ARG A 77 14.35 -13.62 -6.42
CA ARG A 77 15.13 -12.38 -6.28
C ARG A 77 15.33 -11.62 -7.60
N LYS A 78 15.49 -12.31 -8.73
CA LYS A 78 15.60 -11.67 -10.05
C LYS A 78 14.28 -11.01 -10.44
N LEU A 79 13.15 -11.70 -10.23
CA LEU A 79 11.81 -11.19 -10.48
C LEU A 79 11.50 -9.99 -9.58
N ASP A 80 11.77 -10.06 -8.28
CA ASP A 80 11.59 -8.96 -7.32
C ASP A 80 12.43 -7.72 -7.70
N ARG A 81 13.68 -7.91 -8.14
CA ARG A 81 14.51 -6.80 -8.65
C ARG A 81 13.92 -6.17 -9.92
N LYS A 82 13.45 -6.99 -10.86
CA LYS A 82 12.81 -6.52 -12.10
C LYS A 82 11.56 -5.72 -11.77
N TRP A 83 10.72 -6.23 -10.87
CA TRP A 83 9.52 -5.57 -10.40
C TRP A 83 9.83 -4.25 -9.69
N LYS A 84 10.79 -4.22 -8.75
CA LYS A 84 11.20 -2.98 -8.08
C LYS A 84 11.69 -1.91 -9.05
N LYS A 85 12.35 -2.31 -10.14
CA LYS A 85 12.82 -1.39 -11.18
C LYS A 85 11.67 -0.84 -12.04
N SER A 86 10.58 -1.60 -12.21
CA SER A 86 9.42 -1.14 -12.99
C SER A 86 8.44 -0.27 -12.20
N ILE A 87 8.58 -0.16 -10.87
CA ILE A 87 7.68 0.68 -10.05
C ILE A 87 7.94 2.15 -10.37
N VAL A 88 6.91 2.81 -10.90
CA VAL A 88 6.87 4.27 -11.08
C VAL A 88 6.26 4.89 -9.81
N PRO A 89 6.90 5.88 -9.18
CA PRO A 89 6.30 6.60 -8.04
C PRO A 89 5.01 7.28 -8.47
N ARG A 90 3.92 7.03 -7.73
CA ARG A 90 2.63 7.70 -7.90
C ARG A 90 2.15 8.27 -6.55
N PRO A 91 1.37 9.37 -6.54
CA PRO A 91 0.78 9.87 -5.31
C PRO A 91 -0.18 8.82 -4.72
N PRO A 92 -0.24 8.69 -3.39
CA PRO A 92 -1.14 7.73 -2.75
C PRO A 92 -2.61 8.10 -3.02
N PRO A 93 -3.52 7.11 -3.10
CA PRO A 93 -4.92 7.34 -3.43
C PRO A 93 -5.63 8.32 -2.48
N SER A 94 -5.25 8.32 -1.19
CA SER A 94 -5.78 9.25 -0.19
C SER A 94 -5.51 10.72 -0.53
N LEU A 95 -4.33 11.02 -1.08
CA LEU A 95 -3.99 12.38 -1.51
C LEU A 95 -4.73 12.79 -2.77
N ILE A 96 -4.93 11.85 -3.71
CA ILE A 96 -5.68 12.12 -4.93
C ILE A 96 -7.12 12.50 -4.56
N LYS A 97 -7.76 11.71 -3.69
CA LYS A 97 -9.11 11.96 -3.20
C LYS A 97 -9.25 13.32 -2.51
N LEU A 98 -8.31 13.68 -1.63
CA LEU A 98 -8.32 14.98 -0.96
C LEU A 98 -8.28 16.14 -1.97
N ARG A 99 -7.43 16.05 -3.00
CA ARG A 99 -7.35 17.08 -4.05
C ARG A 99 -8.60 17.14 -4.92
N GLU A 100 -9.22 16.00 -5.19
CA GLU A 100 -10.49 15.93 -5.94
C GLU A 100 -11.63 16.58 -5.14
N GLU A 101 -11.66 16.36 -3.82
CA GLU A 101 -12.63 16.98 -2.91
C GLU A 101 -12.43 18.50 -2.83
N GLU A 102 -11.19 18.96 -2.60
CA GLU A 102 -10.83 20.40 -2.58
C GLU A 102 -11.22 21.09 -3.89
N ALA A 103 -10.87 20.52 -5.04
CA ALA A 103 -11.23 21.08 -6.34
C ALA A 103 -12.74 21.12 -6.59
N ALA A 104 -13.49 20.13 -6.07
CA ALA A 104 -14.95 20.10 -6.16
C ALA A 104 -15.61 21.16 -5.26
N GLU A 105 -15.00 21.51 -4.13
CA GLU A 105 -15.47 22.62 -3.28
C GLU A 105 -15.20 23.97 -3.93
N GLU A 106 -13.99 24.20 -4.46
CA GLU A 106 -13.64 25.42 -5.20
C GLU A 106 -14.53 25.64 -6.43
N ALA A 107 -14.89 24.57 -7.15
CA ALA A 107 -15.82 24.64 -8.28
C ALA A 107 -17.25 25.03 -7.87
N LYS A 108 -17.70 24.62 -6.67
CA LYS A 108 -19.02 25.00 -6.14
C LYS A 108 -19.04 26.44 -5.64
N GLU A 109 -17.95 26.88 -5.00
CA GLU A 109 -17.79 28.24 -4.52
C GLU A 109 -17.69 29.25 -5.68
N SER A 110 -16.98 28.90 -6.76
CA SER A 110 -16.90 29.74 -7.97
C SER A 110 -18.16 29.76 -8.83
N ALA A 111 -19.06 28.79 -8.64
CA ALA A 111 -20.36 28.71 -9.32
C ALA A 111 -21.51 29.37 -8.53
N SER A 112 -21.27 29.79 -7.29
CA SER A 112 -22.24 30.50 -6.42
C SER A 112 -22.00 32.01 -6.45
#